data_AF-A0A174RIY5-F1
#
_entry.id   AF-A0A174RIY5-F1
#
_cell.length_a   1.000
_cell.length_b   1.000
_cell.length_c   1.000
_cell.angle_alpha   90.00
_cell.angle_beta   90.00
_cell.angle_gamma   90.00
#
_symmetry.space_group_name_H-M   'P 1'
#
loop_
_entity.id
_entity.type
_entity.pdbx_description
1 polymer ?
#
loop_
_entity_poly.entity_id
_entity_poly.type
_entity_poly.pdbx_seq_one_letter_code
_entity_poly.pdbx_strand_id
1 'polypeptide(L)'
;MFFVPLLLADETANSYLRTDNDLQDNDIQNFMGVKKAILEKWMVAQKKHRLSDKHVQMGRELGLNPDKLGKIDNHKQETWKAPLPQFIEEIYYKRFKREVPETIKPLKQIMAEQEKKKKEQKKAKEERRKLRDENTDASIENVTD
;
A
#
# COMPACT_ATOMS: atom_id res chain seq x y z
N MET A 1 -5.57 -37.10 26.28
CA MET A 1 -6.25 -36.29 27.32
C MET A 1 -5.49 -34.99 27.47
N PHE A 2 -5.88 -33.95 26.72
CA PHE A 2 -5.35 -32.61 26.94
C PHE A 2 -6.26 -31.91 27.94
N PHE A 3 -5.71 -31.58 29.09
CA PHE A 3 -6.38 -30.96 30.22
C PHE A 3 -6.55 -29.47 29.89
N VAL A 4 -7.78 -29.04 29.57
CA VAL A 4 -8.13 -27.62 29.44
C VAL A 4 -8.58 -27.15 30.83
N PRO A 5 -7.83 -26.26 31.52
CA PRO A 5 -8.26 -25.74 32.80
C PRO A 5 -9.35 -24.70 32.60
N LEU A 6 -10.50 -24.96 33.21
CA LEU A 6 -11.65 -24.08 33.34
C LEU A 6 -11.40 -23.13 34.53
N LEU A 7 -11.01 -21.86 34.29
CA LEU A 7 -11.18 -20.72 35.22
C LEU A 7 -10.73 -19.38 34.57
N LEU A 8 -11.53 -18.33 34.76
CA LEU A 8 -11.43 -16.92 34.30
C LEU A 8 -11.72 -16.64 32.81
N ALA A 9 -12.98 -16.29 32.51
CA ALA A 9 -13.52 -16.16 31.16
C ALA A 9 -13.28 -14.80 30.44
N ASP A 10 -12.66 -13.78 31.06
CA ASP A 10 -12.60 -12.44 30.42
C ASP A 10 -11.21 -11.96 29.95
N GLU A 11 -10.11 -12.56 30.41
CA GLU A 11 -8.76 -12.14 30.00
C GLU A 11 -8.21 -12.89 28.78
N THR A 12 -8.58 -14.16 28.63
CA THR A 12 -8.05 -15.03 27.56
C THR A 12 -8.71 -14.76 26.21
N ALA A 13 -10.02 -14.47 26.17
CA ALA A 13 -10.71 -14.14 24.93
C ALA A 13 -10.17 -12.84 24.27
N ASN A 14 -9.80 -11.85 25.09
CA ASN A 14 -9.22 -10.60 24.60
C ASN A 14 -7.77 -10.74 24.10
N SER A 15 -6.98 -11.69 24.62
CA SER A 15 -5.60 -11.90 24.17
C SER A 15 -5.52 -12.56 22.79
N TYR A 16 -6.39 -13.52 22.49
CA TYR A 16 -6.49 -14.15 21.16
C TYR A 16 -7.02 -13.17 20.09
N LEU A 17 -8.03 -12.36 20.42
CA LEU A 17 -8.51 -11.32 19.51
C LEU A 17 -7.47 -10.21 19.26
N ARG A 18 -6.55 -9.99 20.21
CA ARG A 18 -5.48 -8.98 20.07
C ARG A 18 -4.39 -9.43 19.08
N THR A 19 -3.98 -10.69 19.14
CA THR A 19 -2.94 -11.23 18.24
C THR A 19 -3.39 -11.25 16.79
N ASP A 20 -4.66 -11.57 16.51
CA ASP A 20 -5.19 -11.63 15.14
C ASP A 20 -5.28 -10.24 14.50
N ASN A 21 -5.68 -9.23 15.27
CA ASN A 21 -5.73 -7.84 14.79
C ASN A 21 -4.32 -7.26 14.56
N ASP A 22 -3.36 -7.54 15.46
CA ASP A 22 -1.98 -7.08 15.31
C ASP A 22 -1.26 -7.76 14.13
N LEU A 23 -1.58 -9.03 13.82
CA LEU A 23 -1.10 -9.74 12.62
C LEU A 23 -1.65 -9.12 11.34
N GLN A 24 -2.97 -8.87 11.27
CA GLN A 24 -3.59 -8.20 10.12
C GLN A 24 -3.03 -6.79 9.90
N ASP A 25 -2.81 -6.03 10.96
CA ASP A 25 -2.20 -4.70 10.88
C ASP A 25 -0.78 -4.76 10.30
N ASN A 26 0.04 -5.71 10.71
CA ASN A 26 1.41 -5.87 10.20
C ASN A 26 1.43 -6.23 8.71
N ASP A 27 0.55 -7.13 8.26
CA ASP A 27 0.41 -7.48 6.85
C ASP A 27 -0.02 -6.28 6.00
N ILE A 28 -0.96 -5.48 6.52
CA ILE A 28 -1.40 -4.23 5.88
C ILE A 28 -0.26 -3.22 5.80
N GLN A 29 0.52 -3.03 6.87
CA GLN A 29 1.67 -2.12 6.87
C GLN A 29 2.76 -2.57 5.89
N ASN A 30 3.05 -3.87 5.82
CA ASN A 30 4.01 -4.43 4.88
C ASN A 30 3.55 -4.20 3.43
N PHE A 31 2.29 -4.50 3.12
CA PHE A 31 1.69 -4.25 1.81
C PHE A 31 1.73 -2.75 1.43
N MET A 32 1.43 -1.86 2.37
CA MET A 32 1.50 -0.40 2.15
C MET A 32 2.94 0.05 1.91
N GLY A 33 3.91 -0.53 2.62
CA GLY A 33 5.35 -0.30 2.42
C GLY A 33 5.83 -0.73 1.04
N VAL A 34 5.48 -1.95 0.61
CA VAL A 34 5.80 -2.46 -0.73
C VAL A 34 5.18 -1.60 -1.83
N LYS A 35 3.90 -1.21 -1.67
CA LYS A 35 3.22 -0.31 -2.60
C LYS A 35 3.92 1.05 -2.72
N LYS A 36 4.35 1.63 -1.59
CA LYS A 36 5.10 2.89 -1.57
C LYS A 36 6.39 2.77 -2.38
N ALA A 37 7.18 1.74 -2.13
CA ALA A 37 8.43 1.50 -2.86
C ALA A 37 8.22 1.32 -4.37
N ILE A 38 7.15 0.63 -4.78
CA ILE A 38 6.79 0.48 -6.20
C ILE A 38 6.46 1.85 -6.82
N LEU A 39 5.69 2.69 -6.12
CA LEU A 39 5.34 4.04 -6.61
C LEU A 39 6.60 4.93 -6.75
N GLU A 40 7.54 4.84 -5.82
CA GLU A 40 8.82 5.56 -5.90
C GLU A 40 9.64 5.13 -7.11
N LYS A 41 9.73 3.82 -7.38
CA LYS A 41 10.38 3.31 -8.60
C LYS A 41 9.72 3.82 -9.87
N TRP A 42 8.38 3.92 -9.89
CA TRP A 42 7.65 4.50 -11.00
C TRP A 42 7.97 6.00 -11.20
N MET A 43 8.17 6.79 -10.14
CA MET A 43 8.60 8.19 -10.28
C MET A 43 9.99 8.31 -10.91
N VAL A 44 10.94 7.47 -10.49
CA VAL A 44 12.30 7.46 -11.03
C VAL A 44 12.27 7.08 -12.52
N ALA A 45 11.53 6.02 -12.87
CA ALA A 45 11.35 5.60 -14.25
C ALA A 45 10.65 6.67 -15.10
N GLN A 46 9.63 7.33 -14.55
CA GLN A 46 8.91 8.43 -15.20
C GLN A 46 9.87 9.56 -15.59
N LYS A 47 10.71 10.00 -14.66
CA LYS A 47 11.70 11.06 -14.90
C LYS A 47 12.77 10.62 -15.90
N LYS A 48 13.24 9.38 -15.80
CA LYS A 48 14.29 8.82 -16.68
C LYS A 48 13.83 8.68 -18.12
N HIS A 49 12.62 8.17 -18.33
CA HIS A 49 12.07 7.85 -19.65
C HIS A 49 11.12 8.93 -20.19
N ARG A 50 11.02 10.08 -19.51
CA ARG A 50 10.15 11.22 -19.87
C ARG A 50 8.69 10.82 -20.08
N LEU A 51 8.19 9.92 -19.24
CA LEU A 51 6.80 9.44 -19.30
C LEU A 51 5.85 10.47 -18.66
N SER A 52 4.66 10.64 -19.24
CA SER A 52 3.58 11.40 -18.59
C SER A 52 2.83 10.54 -17.58
N ASP A 53 2.05 11.17 -16.68
CA ASP A 53 1.24 10.45 -15.69
C ASP A 53 0.26 9.46 -16.34
N LYS A 54 -0.25 9.78 -17.53
CA LYS A 54 -1.05 8.88 -18.38
C LYS A 54 -0.31 7.57 -18.68
N HIS A 55 0.94 7.66 -19.14
CA HIS A 55 1.74 6.49 -19.52
C HIS A 55 2.11 5.63 -18.30
N VAL A 56 2.43 6.28 -17.18
CA VAL A 56 2.69 5.58 -15.92
C VAL A 56 1.46 4.78 -15.49
N GLN A 57 0.27 5.38 -15.60
CA GLN A 57 -0.95 4.68 -15.28
C GLN A 57 -1.23 3.51 -16.22
N MET A 58 -1.14 3.71 -17.53
CA MET A 58 -1.29 2.62 -18.51
C MET A 58 -0.34 1.47 -18.19
N GLY A 59 0.94 1.78 -17.90
CA GLY A 59 1.92 0.76 -17.52
C GLY A 59 1.55 0.01 -16.24
N ARG A 60 0.96 0.68 -15.24
CA ARG A 60 0.50 0.04 -14.00
C ARG A 60 -0.70 -0.87 -14.22
N GLU A 61 -1.69 -0.43 -15.01
CA GLU A 61 -2.86 -1.25 -15.38
C GLU A 61 -2.46 -2.44 -16.25
N LEU A 62 -1.45 -2.29 -17.10
CA LEU A 62 -0.87 -3.38 -17.88
C LEU A 62 -0.07 -4.38 -17.04
N GLY A 63 0.30 -4.02 -15.80
CA GLY A 63 1.16 -4.85 -14.94
C GLY A 63 2.64 -4.80 -15.32
N LEU A 64 3.09 -3.72 -15.97
CA LEU A 64 4.51 -3.52 -16.27
C LEU A 64 5.30 -3.24 -14.99
N ASN A 65 6.59 -3.60 -15.02
CA ASN A 65 7.51 -3.35 -13.92
C ASN A 65 8.40 -2.13 -14.24
N PRO A 66 8.46 -1.11 -13.37
CA PRO A 66 9.28 0.09 -13.61
C PRO A 66 10.77 -0.21 -13.80
N ASP A 67 11.31 -1.22 -13.13
CA ASP A 67 12.72 -1.62 -13.24
C ASP A 67 13.04 -2.23 -14.63
N LYS A 68 12.05 -2.86 -15.25
CA LYS A 68 12.19 -3.51 -16.56
C LYS A 68 11.99 -2.54 -17.72
N LEU A 69 11.42 -1.36 -17.49
CA LEU A 69 11.21 -0.34 -18.52
C LEU A 69 12.51 0.08 -19.21
N GLY A 70 13.63 0.09 -18.49
CA GLY A 70 14.94 0.40 -19.08
C GLY A 70 15.41 -0.59 -20.15
N LYS A 71 15.00 -1.87 -20.06
CA LYS A 71 15.31 -2.86 -21.10
C LYS A 71 14.41 -2.70 -22.34
N ILE A 72 13.19 -2.21 -22.13
CA ILE A 72 12.22 -1.97 -23.20
C ILE A 72 12.57 -0.67 -23.94
N ASP A 73 13.05 0.34 -23.21
CA ASP A 73 13.46 1.64 -23.74
C ASP A 73 14.84 1.60 -24.43
N ASN A 74 15.10 0.58 -25.26
CA ASN A 74 16.31 0.48 -26.06
C ASN A 74 16.14 1.02 -27.49
N HIS A 75 15.19 1.94 -27.70
CA HIS A 75 14.88 2.52 -29.02
C HIS A 75 16.05 3.32 -29.61
N LYS A 76 17.00 3.78 -28.78
CA LYS A 76 18.20 4.49 -29.22
C LYS A 76 19.23 3.60 -29.91
N GLN A 77 19.32 2.32 -29.50
CA GLN A 77 20.22 1.36 -30.13
C GLN A 77 19.53 0.61 -31.27
N GLU A 78 18.23 0.36 -31.13
CA GLU A 78 17.42 -0.32 -32.14
C GLU A 78 16.36 0.65 -32.68
N THR A 79 16.70 1.41 -33.73
CA THR A 79 15.84 2.45 -34.31
C THR A 79 14.49 1.92 -34.85
N TRP A 80 14.40 0.62 -35.08
CA TRP A 80 13.15 -0.04 -35.50
C TRP A 80 12.19 -0.32 -34.33
N LYS A 81 12.61 -0.11 -33.07
CA LYS A 81 11.74 -0.18 -31.89
C LYS A 81 11.05 1.15 -31.64
N ALA A 82 9.75 1.08 -31.36
CA ALA A 82 8.98 2.24 -30.94
C ALA A 82 9.52 2.81 -29.60
N PRO A 83 9.48 4.14 -29.42
CA PRO A 83 9.80 4.76 -28.13
C PRO A 83 8.83 4.26 -27.05
N LEU A 84 9.32 4.16 -25.81
CA LEU A 84 8.57 3.58 -24.69
C LEU A 84 7.13 4.15 -24.50
N PRO A 85 6.87 5.46 -24.65
CA PRO A 85 5.52 6.01 -24.56
C PRO A 85 4.55 5.40 -25.60
N GLN A 86 4.96 5.33 -26.86
CA GLN A 86 4.15 4.77 -27.96
C GLN A 86 3.92 3.27 -27.76
N PHE A 87 4.96 2.54 -27.33
CA PHE A 87 4.84 1.12 -27.01
C PHE A 87 3.78 0.83 -25.93
N ILE A 88 3.72 1.66 -24.89
CA ILE A 88 2.73 1.52 -23.82
C ILE A 88 1.31 1.78 -24.38
N GLU A 89 1.13 2.82 -25.20
CA GLU A 89 -0.16 3.13 -25.83
C GLU A 89 -0.64 2.00 -26.75
N GLU A 90 0.24 1.44 -27.57
CA GLU A 90 -0.09 0.33 -28.46
C GLU A 90 -0.55 -0.93 -27.71
N ILE A 91 0.18 -1.33 -26.66
CA ILE A 91 -0.20 -2.50 -25.86
C ILE A 91 -1.48 -2.23 -25.09
N TYR A 92 -1.65 -1.03 -24.56
CA TYR A 92 -2.86 -0.63 -23.86
C TYR A 92 -4.08 -0.74 -24.76
N TYR A 93 -3.99 -0.18 -25.98
CA TYR A 93 -5.03 -0.28 -26.98
C TYR A 93 -5.31 -1.73 -27.39
N LYS A 94 -4.28 -2.56 -27.59
CA LYS A 94 -4.46 -3.98 -27.94
C LYS A 94 -5.26 -4.75 -26.90
N ARG A 95 -5.01 -4.49 -25.61
CA ARG A 95 -5.60 -5.26 -24.49
C ARG A 95 -6.96 -4.73 -24.05
N PHE A 96 -7.13 -3.41 -24.00
CA PHE A 96 -8.33 -2.77 -23.46
C PHE A 96 -9.23 -2.14 -24.54
N LYS A 97 -8.75 -2.00 -25.79
CA LYS A 97 -9.44 -1.32 -26.89
C LYS A 97 -9.84 0.13 -26.55
N ARG A 98 -9.03 0.78 -25.72
CA ARG A 98 -9.19 2.17 -25.27
C ARG A 98 -7.88 2.92 -25.50
N GLU A 99 -7.96 4.19 -25.84
CA GLU A 99 -6.77 5.03 -26.09
C GLU A 99 -6.28 5.76 -24.83
N VAL A 100 -7.15 5.90 -23.83
CA VAL A 100 -6.89 6.65 -22.60
C VAL A 100 -7.44 5.87 -21.40
N PRO A 101 -6.71 5.84 -20.26
CA PRO A 101 -7.25 5.33 -19.00
C PRO A 101 -8.45 6.12 -18.52
N GLU A 102 -9.43 5.43 -17.92
CA GLU A 102 -10.69 6.02 -17.47
C GLU A 102 -10.53 6.97 -16.27
N THR A 103 -9.50 6.79 -15.44
CA THR A 103 -9.28 7.65 -14.26
C THR A 103 -7.80 7.94 -14.07
N ILE A 104 -7.30 9.05 -14.60
CA ILE A 104 -5.87 9.38 -14.47
C ILE A 104 -5.54 9.81 -13.04
N LYS A 105 -4.94 8.93 -12.22
CA LYS A 105 -4.50 9.23 -10.84
C LYS A 105 -2.99 9.48 -10.81
N PRO A 106 -2.54 10.74 -10.71
CA PRO A 106 -1.11 11.06 -10.69
C PRO A 106 -0.43 10.48 -9.45
N LEU A 107 0.82 10.02 -9.61
CA LEU A 107 1.58 9.35 -8.54
C LEU A 107 1.68 10.21 -7.27
N LYS A 108 1.87 11.51 -7.44
CA LYS A 108 1.99 12.48 -6.32
C LYS A 108 0.74 12.49 -5.43
N GLN A 109 -0.44 12.40 -6.04
CA GLN A 109 -1.70 12.40 -5.31
C GLN A 109 -1.90 11.09 -4.54
N ILE A 110 -1.56 9.96 -5.14
CA ILE A 110 -1.65 8.64 -4.49
C ILE A 110 -0.72 8.59 -3.28
N MET A 111 0.53 9.07 -3.41
CA MET A 111 1.49 9.11 -2.31
C MET A 111 1.00 9.99 -1.14
N ALA A 112 0.49 11.19 -1.44
CA ALA A 112 -0.06 12.08 -0.42
C ALA A 112 -1.27 11.45 0.31
N GLU A 113 -2.14 10.75 -0.42
CA GLU A 113 -3.27 10.01 0.16
C GLU A 113 -2.80 8.88 1.07
N GLN A 114 -1.77 8.12 0.65
CA GLN A 114 -1.18 7.06 1.50
C GLN A 114 -0.54 7.64 2.77
N GLU A 115 0.17 8.77 2.68
CA GLU A 115 0.77 9.40 3.86
C GLU A 115 -0.27 9.95 4.82
N LYS A 116 -1.35 10.54 4.32
CA LYS A 116 -2.47 11.01 5.13
C LYS A 116 -3.14 9.84 5.86
N LYS A 117 -3.47 8.77 5.14
CA LYS A 117 -4.05 7.56 5.71
C LYS A 117 -3.14 6.93 6.77
N LYS A 118 -1.82 6.90 6.54
CA LYS A 118 -0.86 6.39 7.52
C LYS A 118 -0.80 7.26 8.78
N LYS A 119 -0.85 8.60 8.64
CA LYS A 119 -0.89 9.52 9.79
C LYS A 119 -2.18 9.36 10.60
N GLU A 120 -3.31 9.21 9.94
CA GLU A 120 -4.61 8.95 10.60
C GLU A 120 -4.60 7.62 11.35
N GLN A 121 -4.09 6.55 10.74
CA GLN A 121 -3.93 5.25 11.41
C GLN A 121 -3.02 5.35 12.63
N LYS A 122 -1.91 6.10 12.54
CA LYS A 122 -1.00 6.29 13.67
C LYS A 122 -1.68 7.05 14.82
N LYS A 123 -2.44 8.11 14.51
CA LYS A 123 -3.20 8.88 15.52
C LYS A 123 -4.26 8.03 16.19
N ALA A 124 -5.08 7.31 15.42
CA ALA A 124 -6.10 6.42 15.97
C ALA A 124 -5.49 5.33 16.88
N LYS A 125 -4.32 4.77 16.51
CA LYS A 125 -3.59 3.81 17.35
C LYS A 125 -3.10 4.43 18.65
N GLU A 126 -2.65 5.68 18.62
CA GLU A 126 -2.17 6.40 19.81
C GLU A 126 -3.34 6.79 20.74
N GLU A 127 -4.46 7.27 20.20
CA GLU A 127 -5.68 7.55 20.97
C GLU A 127 -6.23 6.29 21.63
N ARG A 128 -6.25 5.15 20.92
CA ARG A 128 -6.62 3.85 21.51
C ARG A 128 -5.69 3.41 22.64
N ARG A 129 -4.40 3.76 22.58
CA ARG A 129 -3.45 3.46 23.67
C ARG A 129 -3.73 4.33 24.89
N LYS A 130 -3.93 5.64 24.70
CA LYS A 130 -4.25 6.57 25.79
C LYS A 130 -5.55 6.20 26.52
N LEU A 131 -6.63 5.94 25.77
CA LEU A 131 -7.90 5.50 26.36
C LEU A 131 -7.78 4.19 27.16
N ARG A 132 -6.87 3.30 26.74
CA ARG A 132 -6.61 2.04 27.45
C ARG A 132 -5.88 2.29 28.76
N ASP A 133 -4.87 3.15 28.76
CA ASP A 133 -4.09 3.44 29.96
C ASP A 133 -4.96 4.17 31.01
N GLU A 134 -5.82 5.10 30.57
CA GLU A 134 -6.82 5.79 31.42
C GLU A 134 -7.87 4.83 32.02
N ASN A 135 -8.42 3.90 31.24
CA ASN A 135 -9.37 2.91 31.75
C ASN A 135 -8.72 1.88 32.71
N THR A 136 -7.41 1.65 32.59
CA THR A 136 -6.70 0.72 33.48
C THR A 136 -6.48 1.37 34.85
N ASP A 137 -6.12 2.65 34.90
CA ASP A 137 -6.02 3.42 36.15
C ASP A 137 -7.37 3.56 36.87
N ALA A 138 -8.43 3.91 36.13
CA ALA A 138 -9.77 4.04 36.71
C ALA A 138 -10.34 2.72 37.27
N SER A 139 -9.91 1.57 36.76
CA SER A 139 -10.34 0.25 37.26
C SER A 139 -9.60 -0.15 38.54
N ILE A 140 -8.41 0.39 38.80
CA ILE A 140 -7.63 0.11 40.01
C ILE A 140 -8.19 0.89 41.21
N GLU A 141 -8.65 2.13 41.02
CA GLU A 141 -9.23 2.95 42.10
C GLU A 141 -10.60 2.44 42.61
N ASN A 142 -11.38 1.77 41.76
CA ASN A 142 -12.70 1.23 42.15
C ASN A 142 -12.65 -0.12 42.89
N VAL A 143 -11.47 -0.75 43.05
CA VAL A 143 -11.30 -2.04 43.74
C VAL A 143 -10.76 -1.86 45.18
N THR A 144 -10.31 -0.65 45.53
CA THR A 144 -9.64 -0.34 46.80
C THR A 144 -10.53 0.28 47.89
N ASP A 145 -11.85 0.33 47.70
CA ASP A 145 -12.83 0.84 48.69
C ASP A 145 -13.77 -0.28 49.17
#